data_AF-A0A310SGP5-F1
#
_entry.id   AF-A0A310SGP5-F1
#
_cell.length_a   1.000
_cell.length_b   1.000
_cell.length_c   1.000
_cell.angle_alpha   90.00
_cell.angle_beta   90.00
_cell.angle_gamma   90.00
#
_symmetry.space_group_name_H-M   'P 1'
#
loop_
_entity.id
_entity.type
_entity.pdbx_description
1 polymer ?
#
loop_
_entity_poly.entity_id
_entity_poly.type
_entity_poly.pdbx_seq_one_letter_code
_entity_poly.pdbx_strand_id
1 'polypeptide(L)'
;SCNIPCSTSKYALLMEQQTRKYLYIVVDTNVFLSNINAIDLARETTFKSYDHSIIVVPWTVIRELDYIKDDNGKSKSTTLCVKARKAINYIHKLFSSKEPYIIGQTSEDVARNKVKFSVDCPDDEILQTCLQIRDLGKSVVLLSYDMNLCNKAMIYDIVTLGRNDPLEKIDYLNATTFINESISHFNNDTTSILISKEMYTLYGESWEKYVVIRPPWTTVTVLKCAVKHWIAAIKCRAQKAFQYFEMAYVYARDMCGMAAEVVGMPCSFQYNIPNPLPPIDYVKQIQPELAANVNKLLCSLSAVTEQVKSSCIDYRSLTNLHQTLITFLPESAPAAMKLIDIDLVPLDIYCCIKRKEDILTRGLRQLQELSTHFCRLASYKCT
;
A
#
# COMPACT_ATOMS: atom_id res chain seq x y z
N SER A 1 41.47 19.67 -51.37
CA SER A 1 41.83 20.33 -50.09
C SER A 1 40.63 20.30 -49.19
N CYS A 2 40.73 19.58 -48.07
CA CYS A 2 39.84 19.61 -46.90
C CYS A 2 38.32 19.42 -47.12
N ASN A 3 37.89 18.16 -47.05
CA ASN A 3 36.56 17.80 -46.55
C ASN A 3 36.41 18.28 -45.10
N ILE A 4 35.40 19.08 -44.81
CA ILE A 4 34.93 19.36 -43.45
C ILE A 4 33.55 18.72 -43.30
N PRO A 5 33.43 17.57 -42.60
CA PRO A 5 32.13 17.04 -42.24
C PRO A 5 31.65 17.67 -40.93
N CYS A 6 30.43 18.23 -41.03
CA CYS A 6 29.39 18.32 -40.01
C CYS A 6 29.75 17.76 -38.62
N SER A 7 29.88 18.67 -37.65
CA SER A 7 30.07 18.36 -36.24
C SER A 7 28.79 17.79 -35.61
N THR A 8 28.59 16.48 -35.78
CA THR A 8 27.56 15.71 -35.05
C THR A 8 28.14 14.38 -34.59
N SER A 9 29.04 14.39 -33.60
CA SER A 9 29.27 13.25 -32.70
C SER A 9 30.29 13.62 -31.63
N LYS A 10 29.80 14.13 -30.49
CA LYS A 10 30.53 14.10 -29.21
C LYS A 10 29.68 13.58 -28.05
N TYR A 11 28.53 12.97 -28.36
CA TYR A 11 27.59 12.41 -27.38
C TYR A 11 27.24 10.94 -27.64
N ALA A 12 28.18 10.16 -28.17
CA ALA A 12 28.00 8.73 -28.40
C ALA A 12 29.03 7.83 -27.69
N LEU A 13 29.82 8.36 -26.76
CA LEU A 13 30.81 7.59 -25.99
C LEU A 13 30.85 8.02 -24.53
N LEU A 14 29.74 7.83 -23.83
CA LEU A 14 29.78 7.31 -22.47
C LEU A 14 28.77 6.17 -22.46
N MET A 15 29.24 4.99 -22.89
CA MET A 15 28.60 3.75 -22.48
C MET A 15 28.57 3.81 -20.95
N GLU A 16 27.38 3.89 -20.36
CA GLU A 16 27.20 3.64 -18.94
C GLU A 16 27.87 2.29 -18.65
N GLN A 17 29.01 2.32 -17.97
CA GLN A 17 29.51 1.15 -17.28
C GLN A 17 28.43 0.82 -16.26
N GLN A 18 27.55 -0.12 -16.58
CA GLN A 18 26.61 -0.71 -15.63
C GLN A 18 27.43 -1.19 -14.43
N THR A 19 27.42 -0.42 -13.36
CA THR A 19 28.03 -0.80 -12.08
C THR A 19 27.33 -2.06 -11.61
N ARG A 20 28.06 -3.19 -11.60
CA ARG A 20 27.52 -4.47 -11.15
C ARG A 20 26.97 -4.31 -9.73
N LYS A 21 25.68 -4.59 -9.55
CA LYS A 21 25.03 -4.46 -8.25
C LYS A 21 25.19 -5.78 -7.49
N TYR A 22 25.95 -5.74 -6.41
CA TYR A 22 26.17 -6.89 -5.53
C TYR A 22 25.28 -6.79 -4.29
N LEU A 23 24.65 -7.90 -3.93
CA LEU A 23 23.91 -8.05 -2.69
C LEU A 23 24.77 -8.79 -1.66
N TYR A 24 24.94 -8.24 -0.47
CA TYR A 24 25.68 -8.89 0.61
C TYR A 24 24.71 -9.53 1.59
N ILE A 25 24.75 -10.85 1.73
CA ILE A 25 23.88 -11.62 2.62
C ILE A 25 24.72 -12.04 3.83
N VAL A 26 24.49 -11.40 4.97
CA VAL A 26 25.13 -11.74 6.25
C VAL A 26 24.37 -12.92 6.87
N VAL A 27 25.07 -14.00 7.18
CA VAL A 27 24.44 -15.25 7.65
C VAL A 27 24.71 -15.48 9.13
N ASP A 28 23.64 -15.77 9.87
CA ASP A 28 23.63 -16.13 11.29
C ASP A 28 24.08 -17.59 11.54
N THR A 29 24.72 -17.86 12.69
CA THR A 29 25.09 -19.19 13.20
C THR A 29 23.93 -20.18 13.18
N ASN A 30 22.72 -19.76 13.57
CA ASN A 30 21.55 -20.65 13.62
C ASN A 30 21.18 -21.22 12.24
N VAL A 31 21.45 -20.46 11.17
CA VAL A 31 21.22 -20.87 9.79
C VAL A 31 22.24 -21.92 9.39
N PHE A 32 23.53 -21.72 9.72
CA PHE A 32 24.57 -22.73 9.50
C PHE A 32 24.28 -24.05 10.23
N LEU A 33 23.75 -23.98 11.46
CA LEU A 33 23.43 -25.17 12.25
C LEU A 33 22.18 -25.91 11.75
N SER A 34 21.25 -25.21 11.10
CA SER A 34 19.91 -25.75 10.84
C SER A 34 19.59 -25.94 9.36
N ASN A 35 20.16 -25.13 8.46
CA ASN A 35 19.76 -25.09 7.06
C ASN A 35 20.87 -24.56 6.13
N ILE A 36 21.93 -25.35 5.95
CA ILE A 36 23.02 -25.04 5.00
C ILE A 36 22.50 -24.86 3.56
N ASN A 37 21.46 -25.62 3.16
CA ASN A 37 20.89 -25.54 1.82
C ASN A 37 20.30 -24.16 1.51
N ALA A 38 19.78 -23.44 2.52
CA ALA A 38 19.32 -22.06 2.33
C ALA A 38 20.46 -21.10 1.97
N ILE A 39 21.69 -21.39 2.42
CA ILE A 39 22.88 -20.59 2.10
C ILE A 39 23.28 -20.83 0.64
N ASP A 40 23.31 -22.09 0.20
CA ASP A 40 23.58 -22.43 -1.20
C ASP A 40 22.52 -21.81 -2.13
N LEU A 41 21.23 -21.92 -1.76
CA LEU A 41 20.14 -21.30 -2.51
C LEU A 41 20.28 -19.78 -2.57
N ALA A 42 20.57 -19.11 -1.44
CA ALA A 42 20.76 -17.67 -1.40
C ALA A 42 21.94 -17.20 -2.25
N ARG A 43 23.01 -18.01 -2.34
CA ARG A 43 24.18 -17.75 -3.20
C ARG A 43 23.88 -17.94 -4.68
N GLU A 44 23.11 -18.96 -5.03
CA GLU A 44 22.83 -19.34 -6.43
C GLU A 44 21.66 -18.55 -7.03
N THR A 45 20.87 -17.88 -6.19
CA THR A 45 19.73 -17.06 -6.63
C THR A 45 20.20 -15.80 -7.34
N THR A 46 19.62 -15.55 -8.51
CA THR A 46 19.73 -14.27 -9.22
C THR A 46 18.55 -13.39 -8.84
N PHE A 47 18.83 -12.16 -8.41
CA PHE A 47 17.81 -11.20 -7.99
C PHE A 47 17.55 -10.20 -9.11
N LYS A 48 16.33 -9.64 -9.20
CA LYS A 48 16.00 -8.69 -10.29
C LYS A 48 16.87 -7.43 -10.25
N SER A 49 17.31 -7.04 -9.05
CA SER A 49 18.07 -5.81 -8.81
C SER A 49 19.58 -6.01 -8.64
N TYR A 50 20.06 -7.27 -8.63
CA TYR A 50 21.45 -7.60 -8.34
C TYR A 50 21.97 -8.71 -9.25
N ASP A 51 23.18 -8.53 -9.76
CA ASP A 51 23.80 -9.51 -10.65
C ASP A 51 24.27 -10.75 -9.88
N HIS A 52 24.71 -10.57 -8.64
CA HIS A 52 25.25 -11.63 -7.79
C HIS A 52 24.96 -11.35 -6.31
N SER A 53 24.73 -12.41 -5.54
CA SER A 53 24.74 -12.38 -4.08
C SER A 53 26.09 -12.88 -3.54
N ILE A 54 26.59 -12.17 -2.52
CA ILE A 54 27.81 -12.49 -1.81
C ILE A 54 27.42 -12.94 -0.41
N ILE A 55 27.79 -14.17 -0.06
CA ILE A 55 27.61 -14.69 1.29
C ILE A 55 28.70 -14.10 2.19
N VAL A 56 28.29 -13.44 3.26
CA VAL A 56 29.20 -12.91 4.28
C VAL A 56 29.07 -13.74 5.55
N VAL A 57 30.21 -14.26 6.02
CA VAL A 57 30.32 -15.03 7.26
C VAL A 57 30.91 -14.11 8.34
N PRO A 58 30.13 -13.67 9.34
CA PRO A 58 30.64 -12.90 10.46
C PRO A 58 31.70 -13.68 11.24
N TRP A 59 32.65 -12.98 11.84
CA TRP A 59 33.69 -13.60 12.66
C TRP A 59 33.10 -14.27 13.91
N THR A 60 32.06 -13.68 14.49
CA THR A 60 31.32 -14.20 15.64
C THR A 60 30.72 -15.57 15.37
N VAL A 61 30.22 -15.81 14.15
CA VAL A 61 29.70 -17.13 13.76
C VAL A 61 30.79 -18.20 13.83
N ILE A 62 32.01 -17.90 13.36
CA ILE A 62 33.13 -18.85 13.47
C ILE A 62 33.44 -19.18 14.93
N ARG A 63 33.48 -18.15 15.80
CA ARG A 63 33.72 -18.31 17.24
C ARG A 63 32.63 -19.14 17.93
N GLU A 64 31.37 -18.90 17.60
CA GLU A 64 30.24 -19.65 18.16
C GLU A 64 30.27 -21.11 17.71
N LEU A 65 30.49 -21.37 16.42
CA LEU A 65 30.61 -22.74 15.92
C LEU A 65 31.78 -23.49 16.57
N ASP A 66 32.92 -22.83 16.76
CA ASP A 66 34.06 -23.39 17.49
C ASP A 66 33.73 -23.70 18.95
N TYR A 67 33.00 -22.82 19.62
CA TYR A 67 32.52 -23.09 20.98
C TYR A 67 31.54 -24.28 21.03
N ILE A 68 30.71 -24.46 19.99
CA ILE A 68 29.68 -25.51 19.95
C ILE A 68 30.27 -26.88 19.56
N LYS A 69 31.34 -26.95 18.76
CA LYS A 69 31.85 -28.22 18.20
C LYS A 69 32.41 -29.19 19.25
N ASP A 70 32.90 -28.65 20.36
CA ASP A 70 33.58 -29.39 21.43
C ASP A 70 32.65 -29.57 22.64
N ASP A 71 32.48 -30.84 23.05
CA ASP A 71 31.77 -31.19 24.27
C ASP A 71 32.74 -31.11 25.46
N ASN A 72 32.87 -29.93 26.04
CA ASN A 72 33.75 -29.67 27.20
C ASN A 72 33.20 -30.23 28.53
N GLY A 73 32.47 -31.36 28.48
CA GLY A 73 31.94 -32.07 29.64
C GLY A 73 30.42 -32.20 29.62
N LYS A 74 29.90 -33.26 28.98
CA LYS A 74 28.59 -33.93 29.14
C LYS A 74 27.30 -33.08 29.18
N SER A 75 27.34 -31.78 28.88
CA SER A 75 26.17 -30.89 28.94
C SER A 75 25.63 -30.48 27.58
N LYS A 76 26.38 -30.69 26.48
CA LYS A 76 25.96 -30.26 25.13
C LYS A 76 25.38 -31.45 24.35
N SER A 77 24.33 -31.18 23.56
CA SER A 77 23.73 -32.20 22.71
C SER A 77 24.73 -32.69 21.65
N THR A 78 25.01 -34.00 21.63
CA THR A 78 25.86 -34.63 20.60
C THR A 78 25.42 -34.25 19.18
N THR A 79 24.11 -34.14 18.95
CA THR A 79 23.54 -33.73 17.65
C THR A 79 23.91 -32.30 17.28
N LEU A 80 23.97 -31.39 18.26
CA LEU A 80 24.38 -30.01 18.05
C LEU A 80 25.87 -29.90 17.70
N CYS A 81 26.73 -30.66 18.40
CA CYS A 81 28.16 -30.70 18.10
C CYS A 81 28.43 -31.23 16.68
N VAL A 82 27.69 -32.26 16.24
CA VAL A 82 27.77 -32.78 14.86
C VAL A 82 27.34 -31.73 13.84
N LYS A 83 26.26 -30.98 14.09
CA LYS A 83 25.82 -29.88 13.24
C LYS A 83 26.87 -28.76 13.14
N ALA A 84 27.50 -28.38 14.26
CA ALA A 84 28.56 -27.39 14.26
C ALA A 84 29.79 -27.85 13.46
N ARG A 85 30.25 -29.09 13.62
CA ARG A 85 31.34 -29.64 12.79
C ARG A 85 30.98 -29.67 11.30
N LYS A 86 29.73 -30.01 10.97
CA LYS A 86 29.25 -29.97 9.58
C LYS A 86 29.28 -28.55 9.01
N ALA A 87 28.84 -27.56 9.78
CA ALA A 87 28.90 -26.15 9.41
C ALA A 87 30.34 -25.67 9.21
N ILE A 88 31.26 -26.01 10.13
CA ILE A 88 32.69 -25.67 10.02
C ILE A 88 33.29 -26.28 8.76
N ASN A 89 33.03 -27.57 8.48
CA ASN A 89 33.53 -28.22 7.27
C ASN A 89 32.95 -27.60 5.99
N TYR A 90 31.68 -27.20 6.02
CA TYR A 90 31.05 -26.47 4.92
C TYR A 90 31.75 -25.13 4.67
N ILE A 91 31.92 -24.30 5.70
CA ILE A 91 32.62 -23.02 5.60
C ILE A 91 34.06 -23.21 5.12
N HIS A 92 34.78 -24.20 5.66
CA HIS A 92 36.14 -24.53 5.24
C HIS A 92 36.20 -24.89 3.75
N LYS A 93 35.25 -25.71 3.26
CA LYS A 93 35.17 -26.06 1.82
C LYS A 93 35.01 -24.80 0.97
N LEU A 94 34.15 -23.86 1.35
CA LEU A 94 33.92 -22.64 0.59
C LEU A 94 35.18 -21.78 0.46
N PHE A 95 35.93 -21.61 1.56
CA PHE A 95 37.18 -20.83 1.54
C PHE A 95 38.34 -21.58 0.87
N SER A 96 38.49 -22.89 1.10
CA SER A 96 39.56 -23.70 0.50
C SER A 96 39.43 -23.82 -1.01
N SER A 97 38.21 -23.92 -1.53
CA SER A 97 37.94 -23.92 -2.97
C SER A 97 38.10 -22.54 -3.63
N LYS A 98 38.33 -21.47 -2.85
CA LYS A 98 38.32 -20.07 -3.32
C LYS A 98 37.05 -19.73 -4.11
N GLU A 99 35.90 -20.18 -3.60
CA GLU A 99 34.61 -19.94 -4.26
C GLU A 99 34.42 -18.43 -4.51
N PRO A 100 33.96 -18.04 -5.70
CA PRO A 100 33.59 -16.65 -5.94
C PRO A 100 32.37 -16.30 -5.07
N TYR A 101 32.30 -15.06 -4.61
CA TYR A 101 31.15 -14.52 -3.86
C TYR A 101 30.94 -15.09 -2.45
N ILE A 102 32.03 -15.47 -1.78
CA ILE A 102 32.06 -15.64 -0.32
C ILE A 102 33.12 -14.77 0.34
N ILE A 103 32.76 -14.15 1.47
CA ILE A 103 33.66 -13.30 2.25
C ILE A 103 33.50 -13.65 3.73
N GLY A 104 34.63 -13.77 4.43
CA GLY A 104 34.67 -13.80 5.90
C GLY A 104 34.99 -12.42 6.44
N GLN A 105 34.32 -11.99 7.50
CA GLN A 105 34.73 -10.79 8.23
C GLN A 105 36.09 -11.03 8.88
N THR A 106 36.98 -10.02 8.87
CA THR A 106 38.32 -10.14 9.48
C THR A 106 38.32 -9.73 10.96
N SER A 107 39.37 -10.11 11.70
CA SER A 107 39.52 -9.68 13.09
C SER A 107 39.70 -8.16 13.23
N GLU A 108 40.30 -7.54 12.23
CA GLU A 108 40.51 -6.10 12.09
C GLU A 108 39.18 -5.37 11.87
N ASP A 109 38.27 -5.94 11.07
CA ASP A 109 36.91 -5.44 10.91
C ASP A 109 36.15 -5.42 12.24
N VAL A 110 36.23 -6.51 13.00
CA VAL A 110 35.59 -6.61 14.32
C VAL A 110 36.14 -5.56 15.27
N ALA A 111 37.47 -5.38 15.31
CA ALA A 111 38.09 -4.36 16.14
C ALA A 111 37.62 -2.95 15.77
N ARG A 112 37.50 -2.64 14.48
CA ARG A 112 36.96 -1.35 14.00
C ARG A 112 35.50 -1.14 14.43
N ASN A 113 34.66 -2.17 14.37
CA ASN A 113 33.25 -2.06 14.74
C ASN A 113 33.06 -1.79 16.24
N LYS A 114 33.89 -2.40 17.10
CA LYS A 114 33.85 -2.19 18.55
C LYS A 114 34.17 -0.76 19.00
N VAL A 115 34.89 0.01 18.17
CA VAL A 115 35.16 1.44 18.45
C VAL A 115 33.92 2.31 18.20
N LYS A 116 33.03 1.90 17.27
CA LYS A 116 31.84 2.68 16.90
C LYS A 116 30.65 2.46 17.84
N PHE A 117 30.48 1.25 18.39
CA PHE A 117 29.35 0.88 19.24
C PHE A 117 29.77 -0.09 20.33
N SER A 118 29.19 0.06 21.54
CA SER A 118 29.32 -0.95 22.59
C SER A 118 28.55 -2.21 22.20
N VAL A 119 29.15 -3.37 22.47
CA VAL A 119 28.56 -4.70 22.21
C VAL A 119 28.13 -5.28 23.55
N ASP A 120 26.84 -5.58 23.68
CA ASP A 120 26.31 -6.20 24.89
C ASP A 120 26.12 -7.71 24.71
N CYS A 121 25.91 -8.19 23.47
CA CYS A 121 25.75 -9.61 23.18
C CYS A 121 26.30 -10.05 21.80
N PRO A 122 26.51 -11.36 21.57
CA PRO A 122 27.01 -11.89 20.30
C PRO A 122 26.15 -11.52 19.07
N ASP A 123 24.82 -11.46 19.26
CA ASP A 123 23.87 -10.97 18.23
C ASP A 123 24.22 -9.56 17.74
N ASP A 124 24.71 -8.69 18.64
CA ASP A 124 25.09 -7.33 18.27
C ASP A 124 26.36 -7.32 17.41
N GLU A 125 27.27 -8.31 17.55
CA GLU A 125 28.44 -8.46 16.67
C GLU A 125 28.01 -8.86 15.24
N ILE A 126 26.96 -9.69 15.09
CA ILE A 126 26.37 -10.02 13.77
C ILE A 126 25.69 -8.79 13.16
N LEU A 127 24.94 -8.04 13.95
CA LEU A 127 24.31 -6.79 13.51
C LEU A 127 25.34 -5.73 13.11
N GLN A 128 26.45 -5.60 13.86
CA GLN A 128 27.56 -4.72 13.50
C GLN A 128 28.17 -5.09 12.15
N THR A 129 28.25 -6.39 11.83
CA THR A 129 28.71 -6.84 10.52
C THR A 129 27.80 -6.33 9.40
N CYS A 130 26.48 -6.33 9.62
CA CYS A 130 25.52 -5.77 8.66
C CYS A 130 25.71 -4.25 8.51
N LEU A 131 25.83 -3.53 9.63
CA LEU A 131 26.03 -2.08 9.64
C LEU A 131 27.34 -1.67 8.97
N GLN A 132 28.42 -2.43 9.19
CA GLN A 132 29.70 -2.22 8.54
C GLN A 132 29.58 -2.26 7.02
N ILE A 133 28.86 -3.24 6.48
CA ILE A 133 28.65 -3.37 5.03
C ILE A 133 27.82 -2.19 4.52
N ARG A 134 26.76 -1.83 5.23
CA ARG A 134 25.91 -0.68 4.89
C ARG A 134 26.69 0.63 4.89
N ASP A 135 27.54 0.86 5.88
CA ASP A 135 28.39 2.05 6.00
C ASP A 135 29.38 2.17 4.82
N LEU A 136 29.71 1.06 4.16
CA LEU A 136 30.50 1.05 2.92
C LEU A 136 29.65 1.35 1.66
N GLY A 137 28.38 1.72 1.82
CA GLY A 137 27.45 2.00 0.73
C GLY A 137 26.98 0.75 -0.02
N LYS A 138 27.07 -0.43 0.59
CA LYS A 138 26.71 -1.71 -0.03
C LYS A 138 25.34 -2.18 0.41
N SER A 139 24.60 -2.80 -0.50
CA SER A 139 23.31 -3.41 -0.21
C SER A 139 23.48 -4.64 0.68
N VAL A 140 22.87 -4.62 1.86
CA VAL A 140 23.00 -5.68 2.86
C VAL A 140 21.65 -6.27 3.26
N VAL A 141 21.62 -7.58 3.41
CA VAL A 141 20.49 -8.36 3.94
C VAL A 141 21.01 -9.29 5.03
N LEU A 142 20.25 -9.43 6.11
CA LEU A 142 20.52 -10.41 7.15
C LEU A 142 19.70 -11.69 6.93
N LEU A 143 20.35 -12.85 6.87
CA LEU A 143 19.70 -14.15 6.89
C LEU A 143 19.82 -14.74 8.30
N SER A 144 18.73 -14.69 9.06
CA SER A 144 18.67 -15.16 10.45
C SER A 144 17.32 -15.80 10.76
N TYR A 145 17.33 -16.84 11.60
CA TYR A 145 16.12 -17.50 12.08
C TYR A 145 15.73 -17.06 13.50
N ASP A 146 16.52 -16.17 14.11
CA ASP A 146 16.22 -15.57 15.40
C ASP A 146 15.37 -14.31 15.20
N MET A 147 14.18 -14.30 15.82
CA MET A 147 13.23 -13.18 15.69
C MET A 147 13.75 -11.91 16.35
N ASN A 148 14.52 -12.00 17.44
CA ASN A 148 15.04 -10.83 18.13
C ASN A 148 16.18 -10.20 17.34
N LEU A 149 17.11 -10.99 16.81
CA LEU A 149 18.15 -10.49 15.92
C LEU A 149 17.55 -9.89 14.64
N CYS A 150 16.53 -10.52 14.07
CA CYS A 150 15.78 -9.95 12.95
C CYS A 150 15.13 -8.60 13.31
N ASN A 151 14.46 -8.52 14.47
CA ASN A 151 13.84 -7.27 14.94
C ASN A 151 14.88 -6.16 15.15
N LYS A 152 16.03 -6.49 15.76
CA LYS A 152 17.16 -5.56 15.91
C LYS A 152 17.62 -5.04 14.54
N ALA A 153 17.82 -5.92 13.56
CA ALA A 153 18.22 -5.52 12.22
C ALA A 153 17.17 -4.62 11.53
N MET A 154 15.88 -4.94 11.65
CA MET A 154 14.79 -4.12 11.10
C MET A 154 14.72 -2.73 11.74
N ILE A 155 15.04 -2.58 13.03
CA ILE A 155 15.13 -1.27 13.71
C ILE A 155 16.22 -0.39 13.08
N TYR A 156 17.29 -1.01 12.56
CA TYR A 156 18.33 -0.32 11.79
C TYR A 156 18.04 -0.22 10.28
N ASP A 157 16.79 -0.47 9.86
CA ASP A 157 16.38 -0.50 8.46
C ASP A 157 17.17 -1.50 7.59
N ILE A 158 17.66 -2.59 8.19
CA ILE A 158 18.29 -3.70 7.46
C ILE A 158 17.22 -4.75 7.13
N VAL A 159 17.16 -5.13 5.86
CA VAL A 159 16.25 -6.17 5.37
C VAL A 159 16.67 -7.54 5.94
N THR A 160 15.69 -8.33 6.38
CA THR A 160 15.93 -9.67 6.92
C THR A 160 15.18 -10.76 6.18
N LEU A 161 15.79 -11.95 6.12
CA LEU A 161 15.23 -13.19 5.62
C LEU A 161 15.12 -14.18 6.78
N GLY A 162 13.88 -14.47 7.17
CA GLY A 162 13.53 -15.46 8.18
C GLY A 162 13.46 -16.90 7.63
N ARG A 163 13.10 -17.84 8.50
CA ARG A 163 13.06 -19.28 8.18
C ARG A 163 12.10 -19.66 7.05
N ASN A 164 10.96 -18.98 6.98
CA ASN A 164 9.89 -19.26 6.03
C ASN A 164 9.75 -18.13 5.00
N ASP A 165 10.70 -17.19 4.96
CA ASP A 165 10.62 -16.06 4.05
C ASP A 165 11.08 -16.49 2.64
N PRO A 166 10.31 -16.18 1.59
CA PRO A 166 10.75 -16.36 0.22
C PRO A 166 11.93 -15.42 -0.10
N LEU A 167 12.92 -15.89 -0.85
CA LEU A 167 14.07 -15.06 -1.26
C LEU A 167 13.64 -13.86 -2.12
N GLU A 168 12.54 -14.01 -2.86
CA GLU A 168 11.93 -12.94 -3.67
C GLU A 168 11.52 -11.72 -2.83
N LYS A 169 11.40 -11.86 -1.50
CA LYS A 169 11.19 -10.74 -0.55
C LYS A 169 12.20 -9.60 -0.78
N ILE A 170 13.43 -9.93 -1.18
CA ILE A 170 14.48 -8.96 -1.49
C ILE A 170 14.09 -8.08 -2.68
N ASP A 171 13.49 -8.65 -3.73
CA ASP A 171 13.13 -7.88 -4.94
C ASP A 171 12.04 -6.84 -4.66
N TYR A 172 11.05 -7.17 -3.84
CA TYR A 172 9.95 -6.26 -3.50
C TYR A 172 10.42 -5.07 -2.63
N LEU A 173 11.36 -5.30 -1.73
CA LEU A 173 11.87 -4.26 -0.83
C LEU A 173 12.82 -3.30 -1.54
N ASN A 174 13.62 -3.78 -2.50
CA ASN A 174 14.52 -2.90 -3.26
C ASN A 174 13.78 -1.98 -4.24
N ALA A 175 12.66 -2.42 -4.83
CA ALA A 175 11.81 -1.51 -5.61
C ALA A 175 11.32 -0.32 -4.77
N THR A 176 11.00 -0.57 -3.49
CA THR A 176 10.59 0.46 -2.53
C THR A 176 11.77 1.34 -2.09
N THR A 177 12.95 0.74 -1.94
CA THR A 177 14.18 1.44 -1.50
C THR A 177 14.78 2.32 -2.61
N PHE A 178 14.75 1.87 -3.87
CA PHE A 178 15.14 2.67 -5.03
C PHE A 178 14.24 3.89 -5.23
N ILE A 179 12.93 3.74 -4.98
CA ILE A 179 11.99 4.86 -4.90
C ILE A 179 12.43 5.80 -3.77
N ASN A 180 12.75 5.27 -2.58
CA ASN A 180 13.19 6.09 -1.44
C ASN A 180 14.53 6.81 -1.65
N GLU A 181 15.53 6.19 -2.30
CA GLU A 181 16.83 6.81 -2.61
C GLU A 181 16.71 7.87 -3.70
N SER A 182 15.87 7.64 -4.71
CA SER A 182 15.55 8.66 -5.72
C SER A 182 14.85 9.88 -5.10
N ILE A 183 14.13 9.66 -4.00
CA ILE A 183 13.39 10.67 -3.26
C ILE A 183 14.28 11.38 -2.22
N SER A 184 15.32 10.74 -1.69
CA SER A 184 16.24 11.33 -0.69
C SER A 184 17.18 12.38 -1.28
N HIS A 185 17.34 12.42 -2.60
CA HIS A 185 18.05 13.49 -3.32
C HIS A 185 17.26 14.82 -3.42
N PHE A 186 15.99 14.85 -3.01
CA PHE A 186 15.24 16.10 -2.91
C PHE A 186 15.47 16.76 -1.54
N ASN A 187 16.01 17.98 -1.54
CA ASN A 187 16.31 18.77 -0.34
C ASN A 187 15.07 18.87 0.58
N ASN A 188 15.17 18.29 1.78
CA ASN A 188 14.09 18.18 2.78
C ASN A 188 13.47 19.55 3.16
N ASP A 189 14.26 20.62 3.14
CA ASP A 189 13.78 21.97 3.49
C ASP A 189 12.87 22.54 2.40
N THR A 190 13.23 22.34 1.12
CA THR A 190 12.42 22.81 0.00
C THR A 190 11.11 22.02 -0.14
N THR A 191 11.12 20.72 0.13
CA THR A 191 9.91 19.89 0.12
C THR A 191 8.98 20.21 1.29
N SER A 192 9.51 20.45 2.49
CA SER A 192 8.68 20.88 3.63
C SER A 192 8.01 22.22 3.34
N ILE A 193 8.72 23.22 2.81
CA ILE A 193 8.15 24.54 2.49
C ILE A 193 7.09 24.44 1.38
N LEU A 194 7.38 23.74 0.30
CA LEU A 194 6.47 23.64 -0.86
C LEU A 194 5.16 22.95 -0.48
N ILE A 195 5.24 21.91 0.37
CA ILE A 195 4.07 21.15 0.78
C ILE A 195 3.32 21.83 1.92
N SER A 196 3.99 22.53 2.83
CA SER A 196 3.29 23.42 3.77
C SER A 196 2.48 24.49 3.03
N LYS A 197 3.00 25.03 1.92
CA LYS A 197 2.28 25.98 1.07
C LYS A 197 1.08 25.34 0.36
N GLU A 198 1.22 24.11 -0.12
CA GLU A 198 0.12 23.40 -0.78
C GLU A 198 -0.96 22.96 0.23
N MET A 199 -0.56 22.50 1.41
CA MET A 199 -1.47 22.16 2.51
C MET A 199 -2.24 23.39 3.00
N TYR A 200 -1.57 24.55 3.08
CA TYR A 200 -2.24 25.82 3.35
C TYR A 200 -3.26 26.17 2.25
N THR A 201 -2.91 25.96 0.98
CA THR A 201 -3.83 26.21 -0.15
C THR A 201 -5.07 25.31 -0.09
N LEU A 202 -4.91 24.05 0.35
CA LEU A 202 -6.00 23.07 0.43
C LEU A 202 -6.87 23.20 1.69
N TYR A 203 -6.30 23.59 2.83
CA TYR A 203 -6.96 23.51 4.14
C TYR A 203 -7.00 24.84 4.92
N GLY A 204 -6.47 25.93 4.35
CA GLY A 204 -6.43 27.25 4.97
C GLY A 204 -5.58 27.28 6.25
N GLU A 205 -5.81 28.27 7.12
CA GLU A 205 -4.99 28.52 8.33
C GLU A 205 -4.96 27.36 9.34
N SER A 206 -5.91 26.42 9.28
CA SER A 206 -5.98 25.28 10.20
C SER A 206 -5.31 24.00 9.69
N TRP A 207 -4.58 24.05 8.56
CA TRP A 207 -3.99 22.88 7.91
C TRP A 207 -3.14 22.00 8.86
N GLU A 208 -2.43 22.62 9.82
CA GLU A 208 -1.58 21.91 10.80
C GLU A 208 -2.35 20.96 11.72
N LYS A 209 -3.65 21.18 11.94
CA LYS A 209 -4.50 20.28 12.74
C LYS A 209 -4.82 18.97 12.02
N TYR A 210 -4.69 18.96 10.70
CA TYR A 210 -5.03 17.83 9.85
C TYR A 210 -3.82 16.93 9.54
N VAL A 211 -2.60 17.37 9.86
CA VAL A 211 -1.39 16.58 9.62
C VAL A 211 -1.01 15.75 10.85
N VAL A 212 -0.79 14.46 10.64
CA VAL A 212 -0.49 13.48 11.71
C VAL A 212 0.89 13.70 12.33
N ILE A 213 1.86 14.17 11.55
CA ILE A 213 3.20 14.52 12.01
C ILE A 213 3.34 16.02 11.84
N ARG A 214 3.81 16.75 12.86
CA ARG A 214 4.05 18.20 12.76
C ARG A 214 5.42 18.48 12.14
N PRO A 215 5.59 19.57 11.38
CA PRO A 215 6.89 19.94 10.81
C PRO A 215 7.92 20.26 11.92
N PRO A 216 9.24 20.20 11.62
CA PRO A 216 9.84 19.99 10.30
C PRO A 216 9.77 18.52 9.83
N TRP A 217 9.51 18.33 8.54
CA TRP A 217 9.39 16.99 7.95
C TRP A 217 10.61 16.65 7.10
N THR A 218 11.02 15.39 7.15
CA THR A 218 11.85 14.79 6.09
C THR A 218 10.95 14.36 4.92
N THR A 219 11.49 14.26 3.71
CA THR A 219 10.73 13.86 2.51
C THR A 219 10.00 12.52 2.68
N VAL A 220 10.58 11.57 3.45
CA VAL A 220 9.93 10.29 3.80
C VAL A 220 8.73 10.51 4.74
N THR A 221 8.87 11.34 5.77
CA THR A 221 7.75 11.64 6.69
C THR A 221 6.63 12.41 6.00
N VAL A 222 6.96 13.28 5.04
CA VAL A 222 6.00 13.94 4.15
C VAL A 222 5.24 12.92 3.32
N LEU A 223 5.92 11.98 2.66
CA LEU A 223 5.25 10.97 1.84
C LEU A 223 4.36 10.05 2.67
N LYS A 224 4.81 9.67 3.87
CA LYS A 224 3.96 8.93 4.82
C LYS A 224 2.72 9.74 5.22
N CYS A 225 2.88 11.04 5.47
CA CYS A 225 1.76 11.95 5.73
C CYS A 225 0.85 12.08 4.50
N ALA A 226 1.41 12.27 3.31
CA ALA A 226 0.67 12.42 2.06
C ALA A 226 -0.09 11.15 1.71
N VAL A 227 0.47 9.95 1.89
CA VAL A 227 -0.22 8.67 1.68
C VAL A 227 -1.35 8.50 2.69
N LYS A 228 -1.11 8.77 3.98
CA LYS A 228 -2.14 8.65 5.01
C LYS A 228 -3.25 9.68 4.82
N HIS A 229 -2.89 10.89 4.42
CA HIS A 229 -3.80 11.97 4.10
C HIS A 229 -4.58 11.70 2.81
N TRP A 230 -3.93 11.11 1.81
CA TRP A 230 -4.58 10.64 0.58
C TRP A 230 -5.60 9.55 0.88
N ILE A 231 -5.29 8.60 1.77
CA ILE A 231 -6.25 7.60 2.25
C ILE A 231 -7.45 8.29 2.93
N ALA A 232 -7.20 9.30 3.77
CA ALA A 232 -8.26 10.07 4.43
C ALA A 232 -9.09 10.89 3.42
N ALA A 233 -8.44 11.52 2.44
CA ALA A 233 -9.08 12.28 1.37
C ALA A 233 -9.94 11.38 0.48
N ILE A 234 -9.44 10.21 0.07
CA ILE A 234 -10.24 9.20 -0.64
C ILE A 234 -11.45 8.77 0.19
N LYS A 235 -11.27 8.54 1.51
CA LYS A 235 -12.38 8.17 2.40
C LYS A 235 -13.43 9.29 2.48
N CYS A 236 -12.99 10.54 2.56
CA CYS A 236 -13.86 11.71 2.57
C CYS A 236 -14.64 11.84 1.25
N ARG A 237 -13.96 11.73 0.11
CA ARG A 237 -14.56 11.73 -1.24
C ARG A 237 -15.59 10.62 -1.42
N ALA A 238 -15.26 9.39 -1.00
CA ALA A 238 -16.16 8.26 -1.03
C ALA A 238 -17.41 8.50 -0.16
N GLN A 239 -17.23 9.09 1.03
CA GLN A 239 -18.36 9.41 1.92
C GLN A 239 -19.25 10.51 1.33
N LYS A 240 -18.66 11.54 0.73
CA LYS A 240 -19.39 12.61 0.04
C LYS A 240 -20.29 12.05 -1.07
N ALA A 241 -19.76 11.25 -1.98
CA ALA A 241 -20.58 10.63 -3.03
C ALA A 241 -21.64 9.68 -2.45
N PHE A 242 -21.35 8.97 -1.35
CA PHE A 242 -22.34 8.13 -0.68
C PHE A 242 -23.54 8.92 -0.13
N GLN A 243 -23.32 10.14 0.37
CA GLN A 243 -24.42 11.01 0.83
C GLN A 243 -25.40 11.36 -0.29
N TYR A 244 -24.93 11.49 -1.54
CA TYR A 244 -25.83 11.67 -2.69
C TYR A 244 -26.70 10.45 -2.96
N PHE A 245 -26.13 9.24 -2.87
CA PHE A 245 -26.90 8.00 -2.99
C PHE A 245 -27.95 7.87 -1.88
N GLU A 246 -27.56 8.14 -0.63
CA GLU A 246 -28.50 8.11 0.51
C GLU A 246 -29.62 9.14 0.34
N MET A 247 -29.28 10.38 -0.02
CA MET A 247 -30.26 11.44 -0.24
C MET A 247 -31.24 11.07 -1.36
N ALA A 248 -30.74 10.59 -2.50
CA ALA A 248 -31.55 10.15 -3.63
C ALA A 248 -32.51 9.02 -3.21
N TYR A 249 -32.00 8.00 -2.51
CA TYR A 249 -32.80 6.88 -2.05
C TYR A 249 -33.86 7.28 -1.01
N VAL A 250 -33.47 8.04 0.02
CA VAL A 250 -34.39 8.48 1.09
C VAL A 250 -35.51 9.34 0.50
N TYR A 251 -35.15 10.30 -0.36
CA TYR A 251 -36.13 11.15 -1.03
C TYR A 251 -37.11 10.31 -1.86
N ALA A 252 -36.58 9.41 -2.69
CA ALA A 252 -37.41 8.58 -3.55
C ALA A 252 -38.33 7.65 -2.75
N ARG A 253 -37.81 7.02 -1.70
CA ARG A 253 -38.55 6.14 -0.79
C ARG A 253 -39.68 6.87 -0.08
N ASP A 254 -39.40 8.04 0.48
CA ASP A 254 -40.37 8.80 1.27
C ASP A 254 -41.50 9.36 0.40
N MET A 255 -41.18 9.88 -0.78
CA MET A 255 -42.19 10.31 -1.76
C MET A 255 -43.02 9.14 -2.30
N CYS A 256 -42.38 7.98 -2.55
CA CYS A 256 -43.08 6.77 -2.98
C CYS A 256 -44.08 6.29 -1.91
N GLY A 257 -43.65 6.27 -0.65
CA GLY A 257 -44.48 5.85 0.48
C GLY A 257 -45.70 6.76 0.68
N MET A 258 -45.51 8.08 0.64
CA MET A 258 -46.63 9.02 0.69
C MET A 258 -47.58 8.87 -0.50
N ALA A 259 -47.04 8.68 -1.72
CA ALA A 259 -47.88 8.49 -2.90
C ALA A 259 -48.72 7.22 -2.80
N ALA A 260 -48.15 6.14 -2.25
CA ALA A 260 -48.84 4.89 -1.98
C ALA A 260 -49.92 5.05 -0.89
N GLU A 261 -49.63 5.75 0.20
CA GLU A 261 -50.61 6.05 1.27
C GLU A 261 -51.80 6.85 0.74
N VAL A 262 -51.56 7.87 -0.09
CA VAL A 262 -52.60 8.70 -0.73
C VAL A 262 -53.55 7.88 -1.59
N VAL A 263 -53.08 6.79 -2.20
CA VAL A 263 -53.92 5.90 -3.02
C VAL A 263 -54.40 4.66 -2.27
N GLY A 264 -54.04 4.49 -0.99
CA GLY A 264 -54.41 3.32 -0.19
C GLY A 264 -53.63 2.04 -0.52
N MET A 265 -52.52 2.14 -1.25
CA MET A 265 -51.68 0.99 -1.59
C MET A 265 -50.72 0.64 -0.43
N PRO A 266 -50.67 -0.61 0.03
CA PRO A 266 -49.77 -1.01 1.11
C PRO A 266 -48.29 -0.97 0.67
N CYS A 267 -47.44 -0.37 1.51
CA CYS A 267 -45.98 -0.30 1.31
C CYS A 267 -45.27 -1.53 1.88
N SER A 268 -44.26 -2.04 1.16
CA SER A 268 -43.39 -3.13 1.63
C SER A 268 -42.16 -2.65 2.40
N PHE A 269 -42.02 -1.33 2.57
CA PHE A 269 -40.88 -0.69 3.23
C PHE A 269 -41.37 0.41 4.17
N GLN A 270 -40.57 0.71 5.18
CA GLN A 270 -40.80 1.85 6.08
C GLN A 270 -40.31 3.14 5.42
N TYR A 271 -41.09 4.20 5.54
CA TYR A 271 -40.77 5.51 5.02
C TYR A 271 -41.06 6.60 6.06
N ASN A 272 -40.41 7.75 5.91
CA ASN A 272 -40.62 8.90 6.78
C ASN A 272 -41.52 9.91 6.09
N ILE A 273 -42.33 10.62 6.88
CA ILE A 273 -43.11 11.75 6.39
C ILE A 273 -42.22 13.00 6.47
N PRO A 274 -41.89 13.66 5.35
CA PRO A 274 -41.06 14.86 5.37
C PRO A 274 -41.72 15.98 6.18
N ASN A 275 -40.90 16.75 6.90
CA ASN A 275 -41.34 17.96 7.62
C ASN A 275 -40.65 19.18 6.97
N PRO A 276 -41.41 20.14 6.39
CA PRO A 276 -42.87 20.24 6.33
C PRO A 276 -43.52 19.22 5.36
N LEU A 277 -44.79 18.87 5.62
CA LEU A 277 -45.56 17.95 4.79
C LEU A 277 -45.74 18.53 3.37
N PRO A 278 -45.27 17.84 2.32
CA PRO A 278 -45.44 18.32 0.96
C PRO A 278 -46.91 18.22 0.50
N PRO A 279 -47.39 19.12 -0.36
CA PRO A 279 -48.74 19.05 -0.92
C PRO A 279 -48.98 17.74 -1.68
N ILE A 280 -50.18 17.15 -1.54
CA ILE A 280 -50.53 15.88 -2.20
C ILE A 280 -50.43 15.99 -3.73
N ASP A 281 -50.83 17.13 -4.29
CA ASP A 281 -50.76 17.35 -5.75
C ASP A 281 -49.32 17.38 -6.25
N TYR A 282 -48.40 17.91 -5.44
CA TYR A 282 -46.96 17.88 -5.73
C TYR A 282 -46.43 16.43 -5.71
N VAL A 283 -46.81 15.63 -4.71
CA VAL A 283 -46.42 14.20 -4.61
C VAL A 283 -46.90 13.41 -5.84
N LYS A 284 -48.11 13.69 -6.35
CA LYS A 284 -48.63 13.05 -7.57
C LYS A 284 -47.90 13.52 -8.83
N GLN A 285 -47.61 14.81 -8.93
CA GLN A 285 -46.96 15.40 -10.11
C GLN A 285 -45.55 14.87 -10.33
N ILE A 286 -44.78 14.70 -9.25
CA ILE A 286 -43.37 14.31 -9.31
C ILE A 286 -43.15 12.79 -9.44
N GLN A 287 -44.18 11.99 -9.14
CA GLN A 287 -44.11 10.53 -9.12
C GLN A 287 -43.56 9.91 -10.41
N PRO A 288 -44.01 10.27 -11.63
CA PRO A 288 -43.52 9.64 -12.86
C PRO A 288 -42.05 9.96 -13.15
N GLU A 289 -41.66 11.22 -12.91
CA GLU A 289 -40.27 11.68 -13.07
C GLU A 289 -39.34 10.96 -12.08
N LEU A 290 -39.77 10.88 -10.82
CA LEU A 290 -39.02 10.21 -9.76
C LEU A 290 -38.87 8.70 -10.03
N ALA A 291 -39.91 8.03 -10.52
CA ALA A 291 -39.84 6.63 -10.94
C ALA A 291 -38.82 6.44 -12.09
N ALA A 292 -38.81 7.35 -13.06
CA ALA A 292 -37.81 7.33 -14.13
C ALA A 292 -36.39 7.55 -13.60
N ASN A 293 -36.19 8.47 -12.66
CA ASN A 293 -34.89 8.76 -12.06
C ASN A 293 -34.37 7.59 -11.20
N VAL A 294 -35.23 6.92 -10.43
CA VAL A 294 -34.89 5.68 -9.71
C VAL A 294 -34.43 4.59 -10.68
N ASN A 295 -35.13 4.40 -11.81
CA ASN A 295 -34.74 3.42 -12.82
C ASN A 295 -33.41 3.77 -13.49
N LYS A 296 -33.18 5.04 -13.86
CA LYS A 296 -31.90 5.50 -14.41
C LYS A 296 -30.75 5.27 -13.42
N LEU A 297 -30.96 5.57 -12.14
CA LEU A 297 -29.95 5.35 -11.09
C LEU A 297 -29.67 3.86 -10.91
N LEU A 298 -30.71 3.04 -10.90
CA LEU A 298 -30.59 1.58 -10.80
C LEU A 298 -29.76 1.01 -11.97
N CYS A 299 -30.09 1.36 -13.21
CA CYS A 299 -29.37 0.86 -14.39
C CYS A 299 -27.91 1.33 -14.41
N SER A 300 -27.65 2.61 -14.15
CA SER A 300 -26.29 3.17 -14.15
C SER A 300 -25.44 2.58 -13.03
N LEU A 301 -25.97 2.46 -11.81
CA LEU A 301 -25.26 1.84 -10.68
C LEU A 301 -24.99 0.35 -10.95
N SER A 302 -25.96 -0.38 -11.51
CA SER A 302 -25.78 -1.80 -11.86
C SER A 302 -24.66 -1.99 -12.86
N ALA A 303 -24.65 -1.21 -13.95
CA ALA A 303 -23.63 -1.28 -14.99
C ALA A 303 -22.22 -1.03 -14.43
N VAL A 304 -22.08 -0.01 -13.58
CA VAL A 304 -20.79 0.32 -12.97
C VAL A 304 -20.36 -0.75 -11.95
N THR A 305 -21.29 -1.28 -11.14
CA THR A 305 -21.00 -2.33 -10.16
C THR A 305 -20.57 -3.64 -10.83
N GLU A 306 -21.12 -3.96 -11.99
CA GLU A 306 -20.72 -5.15 -12.77
C GLU A 306 -19.29 -5.00 -13.31
N GLN A 307 -18.93 -3.80 -13.76
CA GLN A 307 -17.57 -3.44 -14.20
C GLN A 307 -16.52 -3.47 -13.08
N VAL A 308 -16.92 -3.27 -11.81
CA VAL A 308 -15.98 -3.44 -10.68
C VAL A 308 -15.45 -4.86 -10.63
N LYS A 309 -16.31 -5.85 -10.89
CA LYS A 309 -15.95 -7.28 -10.86
C LYS A 309 -14.95 -7.66 -11.95
N SER A 310 -14.98 -6.96 -13.10
CA SER A 310 -14.04 -7.16 -14.21
C SER A 310 -12.77 -6.30 -14.10
N SER A 311 -12.57 -5.61 -12.96
CA SER A 311 -11.40 -4.76 -12.66
C SER A 311 -11.19 -3.52 -13.54
N CYS A 312 -12.11 -3.17 -14.43
CA CYS A 312 -12.02 -1.99 -15.28
C CYS A 312 -13.36 -1.24 -15.31
N ILE A 313 -13.39 -0.01 -14.79
CA ILE A 313 -14.56 0.88 -14.85
C ILE A 313 -14.36 1.84 -16.01
N ASP A 314 -15.27 1.83 -16.96
CA ASP A 314 -15.25 2.76 -18.09
C ASP A 314 -15.63 4.19 -17.63
N TYR A 315 -14.86 5.18 -18.09
CA TYR A 315 -15.08 6.59 -17.73
C TYR A 315 -16.46 7.09 -18.17
N ARG A 316 -16.99 6.57 -19.29
CA ARG A 316 -18.35 6.92 -19.75
C ARG A 316 -19.42 6.42 -18.79
N SER A 317 -19.33 5.16 -18.33
CA SER A 317 -20.25 4.61 -17.34
C SER A 317 -20.20 5.37 -16.02
N LEU A 318 -19.00 5.75 -15.57
CA LEU A 318 -18.80 6.58 -14.38
C LEU A 318 -19.43 7.97 -14.53
N THR A 319 -19.23 8.62 -15.68
CA THR A 319 -19.79 9.95 -15.97
C THR A 319 -21.31 9.91 -16.09
N ASN A 320 -21.88 8.84 -16.65
CA ASN A 320 -23.33 8.66 -16.70
C ASN A 320 -23.94 8.52 -15.29
N LEU A 321 -23.28 7.77 -14.40
CA LEU A 321 -23.71 7.63 -13.01
C LEU A 321 -23.58 8.97 -12.25
N HIS A 322 -22.52 9.73 -12.51
CA HIS A 322 -22.35 11.09 -12.02
C HIS A 322 -23.49 12.01 -12.43
N GLN A 323 -23.76 12.09 -13.73
CA GLN A 323 -24.85 12.91 -14.25
C GLN A 323 -26.20 12.50 -13.65
N THR A 324 -26.45 11.19 -13.54
CA THR A 324 -27.68 10.65 -12.97
C THR A 324 -27.88 11.06 -11.51
N LEU A 325 -26.81 11.12 -10.71
CA LEU A 325 -26.88 11.54 -9.31
C LEU A 325 -27.12 13.04 -9.16
N ILE A 326 -26.42 13.88 -9.93
CA ILE A 326 -26.56 15.33 -9.81
C ILE A 326 -27.92 15.84 -10.32
N THR A 327 -28.53 15.13 -11.27
CA THR A 327 -29.88 15.45 -11.77
C THR A 327 -30.97 14.55 -11.19
N PHE A 328 -30.70 13.81 -10.10
CA PHE A 328 -31.67 12.86 -9.57
C PHE A 328 -32.92 13.56 -9.01
N LEU A 329 -32.71 14.66 -8.27
CA LEU A 329 -33.80 15.42 -7.67
C LEU A 329 -34.44 16.34 -8.73
N PRO A 330 -35.77 16.36 -8.84
CA PRO A 330 -36.49 17.23 -9.77
C PRO A 330 -36.26 18.72 -9.46
N GLU A 331 -36.28 19.57 -10.48
CA GLU A 331 -36.03 21.00 -10.31
C GLU A 331 -37.04 21.67 -9.35
N SER A 332 -38.26 21.14 -9.33
CA SER A 332 -39.38 21.52 -8.46
C SER A 332 -39.22 21.11 -6.99
N ALA A 333 -38.15 20.38 -6.64
CA ALA A 333 -37.89 19.98 -5.25
C ALA A 333 -37.65 21.18 -4.33
N PRO A 334 -38.18 21.16 -3.08
CA PRO A 334 -38.00 22.23 -2.11
C PRO A 334 -36.51 22.59 -1.91
N ALA A 335 -36.20 23.88 -1.84
CA ALA A 335 -34.82 24.35 -1.66
C ALA A 335 -34.16 23.80 -0.36
N ALA A 336 -34.96 23.57 0.68
CA ALA A 336 -34.52 22.92 1.93
C ALA A 336 -34.09 21.45 1.74
N MET A 337 -34.39 20.82 0.60
CA MET A 337 -33.92 19.47 0.24
C MET A 337 -32.72 19.49 -0.72
N LYS A 338 -32.37 20.64 -1.32
CA LYS A 338 -31.18 20.82 -2.17
C LYS A 338 -29.89 21.06 -1.36
N LEU A 339 -29.91 20.78 -0.04
CA LEU A 339 -28.94 21.17 0.99
C LEU A 339 -27.47 20.78 0.79
N ILE A 340 -27.10 20.07 -0.28
CA ILE A 340 -25.71 19.70 -0.54
C ILE A 340 -25.16 20.62 -1.63
N ASP A 341 -24.76 21.83 -1.23
CA ASP A 341 -23.93 22.74 -2.01
C ASP A 341 -22.48 22.23 -2.04
N ILE A 342 -22.31 21.00 -2.53
CA ILE A 342 -21.00 20.35 -2.59
C ILE A 342 -20.80 19.84 -4.01
N ASP A 343 -19.88 20.47 -4.74
CA ASP A 343 -19.55 20.15 -6.13
C ASP A 343 -19.12 18.67 -6.30
N LEU A 344 -20.07 17.78 -6.57
CA LEU A 344 -19.81 16.35 -6.75
C LEU A 344 -19.06 16.17 -8.06
N VAL A 345 -17.89 15.53 -8.03
CA VAL A 345 -17.10 15.25 -9.24
C VAL A 345 -17.04 13.74 -9.53
N PRO A 346 -16.80 13.31 -10.79
CA PRO A 346 -16.71 11.88 -11.14
C PRO A 346 -15.71 11.08 -10.28
N LEU A 347 -14.63 11.71 -9.84
CA LEU A 347 -13.65 11.09 -8.94
C LEU A 347 -14.26 10.68 -7.58
N ASP A 348 -15.19 11.46 -7.04
CA ASP A 348 -15.84 11.15 -5.76
C ASP A 348 -16.65 9.85 -5.87
N ILE A 349 -17.32 9.66 -7.01
CA ILE A 349 -18.11 8.46 -7.33
C ILE A 349 -17.20 7.26 -7.51
N TYR A 350 -16.10 7.40 -8.25
CA TYR A 350 -15.11 6.33 -8.40
C TYR A 350 -14.58 5.86 -7.03
N CYS A 351 -14.20 6.81 -6.16
CA CYS A 351 -13.78 6.50 -4.80
C CYS A 351 -14.88 5.78 -4.00
N CYS A 352 -16.14 6.19 -4.14
CA CYS A 352 -17.27 5.56 -3.47
C CYS A 352 -17.47 4.11 -3.91
N ILE A 353 -17.52 3.87 -5.22
CA ILE A 353 -17.70 2.52 -5.81
C ILE A 353 -16.62 1.56 -5.30
N LYS A 354 -15.35 1.98 -5.36
CA LYS A 354 -14.22 1.12 -4.98
C LYS A 354 -14.12 0.86 -3.48
N ARG A 355 -14.64 1.74 -2.61
CA ARG A 355 -14.50 1.60 -1.15
C ARG A 355 -15.76 1.16 -0.41
N LYS A 356 -16.94 1.30 -1.01
CA LYS A 356 -18.24 0.99 -0.40
C LYS A 356 -19.02 -0.05 -1.21
N GLU A 357 -18.33 -0.95 -1.91
CA GLU A 357 -18.93 -1.98 -2.78
C GLU A 357 -20.05 -2.78 -2.09
N ASP A 358 -19.80 -3.30 -0.88
CA ASP A 358 -20.80 -4.08 -0.12
C ASP A 358 -22.07 -3.25 0.19
N ILE A 359 -21.86 -1.99 0.57
CA ILE A 359 -22.96 -1.09 0.94
C ILE A 359 -23.77 -0.71 -0.30
N LEU A 360 -23.10 -0.39 -1.41
CA LEU A 360 -23.75 -0.06 -2.68
C LEU A 360 -24.47 -1.28 -3.28
N THR A 361 -23.94 -2.48 -3.10
CA THR A 361 -24.61 -3.73 -3.52
C THR A 361 -25.92 -3.94 -2.76
N ARG A 362 -25.97 -3.61 -1.47
CA ARG A 362 -27.22 -3.60 -0.69
C ARG A 362 -28.16 -2.49 -1.17
N GLY A 363 -27.64 -1.28 -1.39
CA GLY A 363 -28.40 -0.16 -1.94
C GLY A 363 -29.01 -0.45 -3.31
N LEU A 364 -28.31 -1.22 -4.15
CA LEU A 364 -28.81 -1.66 -5.45
C LEU A 364 -30.08 -2.52 -5.30
N ARG A 365 -30.10 -3.45 -4.33
CA ARG A 365 -31.30 -4.25 -4.02
C ARG A 365 -32.45 -3.38 -3.52
N GLN A 366 -32.16 -2.42 -2.66
CA GLN A 366 -33.16 -1.46 -2.18
C GLN A 366 -33.75 -0.61 -3.33
N LEU A 367 -32.93 -0.19 -4.30
CA LEU A 367 -33.39 0.50 -5.51
C LEU A 367 -34.24 -0.40 -6.41
N GLN A 368 -33.92 -1.69 -6.53
CA GLN A 368 -34.73 -2.66 -7.27
C GLN A 368 -36.12 -2.84 -6.64
N GLU A 369 -36.17 -2.98 -5.32
CA GLU A 369 -37.44 -3.06 -4.57
C GLU A 369 -38.27 -1.79 -4.75
N LEU A 370 -37.65 -0.63 -4.63
CA LEU A 370 -38.31 0.67 -4.78
C LEU A 370 -38.82 0.90 -6.22
N SER A 371 -38.01 0.57 -7.23
CA SER A 371 -38.40 0.60 -8.65
C SER A 371 -39.62 -0.27 -8.90
N THR A 372 -39.61 -1.51 -8.38
CA THR A 372 -40.74 -2.44 -8.50
C THR A 372 -42.00 -1.87 -7.85
N HIS A 373 -41.86 -1.16 -6.72
CA HIS A 373 -42.98 -0.52 -6.04
C HIS A 373 -43.57 0.64 -6.87
N PHE A 374 -42.73 1.49 -7.46
CA PHE A 374 -43.19 2.54 -8.38
C PHE A 374 -43.98 1.97 -9.58
N CYS A 375 -43.53 0.85 -10.14
CA CYS A 375 -44.25 0.17 -11.23
C CYS A 375 -45.64 -0.29 -10.78
N ARG A 376 -45.74 -0.90 -9.59
CA ARG A 376 -47.04 -1.33 -9.03
C ARG A 376 -47.95 -0.13 -8.76
N LEU A 377 -47.41 0.95 -8.21
CA LEU A 377 -48.14 2.18 -7.91
C LEU A 377 -48.72 2.82 -9.18
N ALA A 378 -47.98 2.78 -10.29
CA ALA A 378 -48.47 3.26 -11.59
C ALA A 378 -49.67 2.44 -12.10
N SER A 379 -49.67 1.12 -11.88
CA SER A 379 -50.78 0.24 -12.29
C SER A 379 -51.98 0.23 -11.34
N TYR A 380 -51.83 0.67 -10.09
CA TYR A 380 -52.86 0.54 -9.03
C TYR A 380 -54.14 1.33 -9.32
N LYS A 381 -54.07 2.42 -10.11
CA LYS A 381 -55.24 3.22 -10.51
C LYS A 381 -55.98 2.69 -11.75
N CYS A 382 -55.50 1.62 -12.39
CA CYS A 382 -56.16 1.01 -13.55
C CYS A 382 -57.16 -0.10 -13.15
N THR A 383 -57.37 -0.32 -11.85
CA THR A 383 -58.33 -1.24 -11.24
C THR A 383 -59.18 -0.48 -10.24
#